data_AF-A0A1G9QDC0-F1
#
_entry.id   AF-A0A1G9QDC0-F1
#
_cell.length_a   1.000
_cell.length_b   1.000
_cell.length_c   1.000
_cell.angle_alpha   90.00
_cell.angle_beta   90.00
_cell.angle_gamma   90.00
#
_symmetry.space_group_name_H-M   'P 1'
#
loop_
_entity.id
_entity.type
_entity.pdbx_description
1 polymer ?
#
loop_
_entity_poly.entity_id
_entity_poly.type
_entity_poly.pdbx_seq_one_letter_code
_entity_poly.pdbx_strand_id
1 'polypeptide(L)'
;PANGQSFICWNINGNEMQPGDMVLIEADTTVIAVFNANDVCYIERSWNGKKVVETPKVCPVYELLHSFNSSWYTIGQEGKTTWYVAKGDITMNGTTLTVRGDVRIILCDGADVKIKDGIEVKTGYSLTIYGQAGDTGRIDSRNNDGDAGIGCGPNSGVGDITIHGGVIEAHGGKYAAGIGSGDERQMGSHITIYGGNIKAYGGTYGAGIGSGDETGGDNGYIDIYGGTVYAKGGTDGAGIGGGNEGNGRHITIWGGEVTAESGHNQSSGIGGGDDGGGGYITINGGVVYAKSSYKGPGIGGDSNCGTIVINGGKVTAESTLGAGIGGAMAENLVKGSITINGGVVTASCLETNGELASAGIGAGGNDSWTGGDLRIPITINGGTVKATGNGSGAGIGSGSIGNVTGQITITGGYVEAVAKGSGAGIGSGAEGDFGVGGEVDKKIIISSGTVIASSNRALAIGHGTDGGDKGAELYDTAKVTAG
;
A
#
# COMPACT_ATOMS: atom_id res chain seq x y z
N PRO A 1 15.20 14.48 34.46
CA PRO A 1 14.51 15.33 33.48
C PRO A 1 13.12 14.77 33.12
N ALA A 2 12.27 15.56 32.46
CA ALA A 2 10.84 15.30 32.23
C ALA A 2 10.51 14.12 31.28
N ASN A 3 11.50 13.28 30.97
CA ASN A 3 11.50 12.28 29.91
C ASN A 3 11.96 10.88 30.39
N GLY A 4 11.89 10.60 31.69
CA GLY A 4 11.88 9.23 32.21
C GLY A 4 13.14 8.39 32.03
N GLN A 5 14.26 8.99 31.61
CA GLN A 5 15.54 8.29 31.52
C GLN A 5 16.09 7.96 32.93
N SER A 6 16.60 6.74 33.10
CA SER A 6 17.38 6.33 34.27
C SER A 6 18.85 6.69 34.04
N PHE A 7 19.43 7.45 34.98
CA PHE A 7 20.83 7.87 34.95
C PHE A 7 21.61 7.11 36.01
N ILE A 8 22.84 6.73 35.68
CA ILE A 8 23.85 6.39 36.68
C ILE A 8 24.60 7.70 36.95
N CYS A 9 24.45 8.23 38.17
CA CYS A 9 25.18 9.42 38.60
C CYS A 9 26.50 8.99 39.22
N TRP A 10 27.61 9.65 38.90
CA TRP A 10 28.88 9.46 39.59
C TRP A 10 29.24 10.73 40.35
N ASN A 11 29.80 10.59 41.56
CA ASN A 11 30.30 11.74 42.31
C ASN A 11 31.67 12.21 41.78
N ILE A 12 32.17 13.34 42.27
CA ILE A 12 33.46 13.92 41.84
C ILE A 12 34.68 13.01 42.05
N ASN A 13 34.54 11.96 42.87
CA ASN A 13 35.56 10.95 43.14
C ASN A 13 35.41 9.69 42.26
N GLY A 14 34.46 9.68 41.31
CA GLY A 14 34.22 8.58 40.39
C GLY A 14 33.37 7.43 40.95
N ASN A 15 32.71 7.63 42.10
CA ASN A 15 31.87 6.58 42.70
C ASN A 15 30.43 6.70 42.22
N GLU A 16 29.81 5.56 41.90
CA GLU A 16 28.40 5.48 41.51
C GLU A 16 27.49 5.88 42.68
N MET A 17 26.50 6.73 42.37
CA MET A 17 25.55 7.29 43.31
C MET A 17 24.19 6.62 43.15
N GLN A 18 23.58 6.28 44.28
CA GLN A 18 22.26 5.67 44.37
C GLN A 18 21.17 6.73 44.61
N PRO A 19 19.90 6.43 44.29
CA PRO A 19 18.78 7.34 44.57
C PRO A 19 18.69 7.70 46.06
N GLY A 20 18.89 8.99 46.38
CA GLY A 20 18.88 9.51 47.75
C GLY A 20 20.24 9.96 48.29
N ASP A 21 21.33 9.68 47.57
CA ASP A 21 22.66 10.16 47.95
C ASP A 21 22.75 11.70 47.83
N MET A 22 23.20 12.35 48.91
CA MET A 22 23.44 13.79 48.92
C MET A 22 24.92 14.07 48.67
N VAL A 23 25.20 14.97 47.72
CA VAL A 23 26.55 15.51 47.48
C VAL A 23 26.58 16.95 47.95
N LEU A 24 27.52 17.25 48.85
CA LEU A 24 27.81 18.61 49.26
C LEU A 24 28.53 19.32 48.11
N ILE A 25 27.90 20.32 47.54
CA ILE A 25 28.51 21.17 46.51
C ILE A 25 28.99 22.42 47.23
N GLU A 26 30.30 22.64 47.29
CA GLU A 26 30.86 23.86 47.86
C GLU A 26 30.45 25.07 47.01
N ALA A 27 30.20 26.21 47.66
CA ALA A 27 29.93 27.46 46.96
C ALA A 27 31.07 27.71 45.94
N ASP A 28 30.69 28.07 44.72
CA ASP A 28 31.56 28.31 43.55
C ASP A 28 32.00 27.06 42.76
N THR A 29 31.40 25.89 42.98
CA THR A 29 31.62 24.68 42.16
C THR A 29 30.66 24.61 40.97
N THR A 30 31.18 24.58 39.73
CA THR A 30 30.39 24.37 38.52
C THR A 30 30.13 22.87 38.29
N VAL A 31 28.87 22.44 38.34
CA VAL A 31 28.46 21.07 37.98
C VAL A 31 28.15 21.00 36.49
N ILE A 32 28.83 20.11 35.76
CA ILE A 32 28.60 19.86 34.33
C ILE A 32 28.14 18.41 34.16
N ALA A 33 26.96 18.21 33.58
CA ALA A 33 26.53 16.88 33.13
C ALA A 33 27.32 16.53 31.84
N VAL A 34 28.19 15.53 31.91
CA VAL A 34 28.94 15.03 30.75
C VAL A 34 28.14 13.90 30.11
N PHE A 35 27.48 14.20 28.98
CA PHE A 35 27.02 13.17 28.05
C PHE A 35 28.24 12.76 27.22
N ASN A 36 28.52 11.46 27.09
CA ASN A 36 29.49 11.01 26.10
C ASN A 36 28.98 11.47 24.73
N ALA A 37 29.62 12.48 24.14
CA ALA A 37 29.18 13.20 22.95
C ALA A 37 29.12 12.36 21.65
N ASN A 38 29.33 11.04 21.76
CA ASN A 38 29.43 10.10 20.66
C ASN A 38 28.28 9.09 20.60
N ASP A 39 27.33 9.12 21.53
CA ASP A 39 26.17 8.21 21.51
C ASP A 39 24.99 8.89 20.80
N VAL A 40 24.41 8.22 19.80
CA VAL A 40 23.24 8.73 19.07
C VAL A 40 22.02 7.88 19.40
N CYS A 41 21.01 8.50 20.00
CA CYS A 41 19.74 7.85 20.28
C CYS A 41 18.91 7.69 18.98
N TYR A 42 18.11 6.64 18.88
CA TYR A 42 17.17 6.41 17.78
C TYR A 42 15.98 5.56 18.26
N ILE A 43 14.92 5.49 17.46
CA ILE A 43 13.75 4.67 17.74
C ILE A 43 13.75 3.44 16.83
N GLU A 44 13.85 2.26 17.44
CA GLU A 44 13.59 0.99 16.76
C GLU A 44 12.11 0.64 16.90
N ARG A 45 11.40 0.59 15.77
CA ARG A 45 9.98 0.22 15.71
C ARG A 45 9.81 -1.25 15.33
N SER A 46 8.95 -1.99 16.01
CA SER A 46 8.69 -3.40 15.71
C SER A 46 7.21 -3.75 15.87
N TRP A 47 6.75 -4.82 15.23
CA TRP A 47 5.38 -5.31 15.38
C TRP A 47 5.27 -6.35 16.50
N ASN A 48 4.38 -6.13 17.46
CA ASN A 48 4.17 -7.06 18.58
C ASN A 48 3.02 -8.07 18.36
N GLY A 49 2.52 -8.18 17.13
CA GLY A 49 1.32 -8.97 16.80
C GLY A 49 0.01 -8.18 16.84
N LYS A 50 0.01 -6.94 17.35
CA LYS A 50 -1.21 -6.10 17.46
C LYS A 50 -1.01 -4.65 17.04
N LYS A 51 0.14 -4.06 17.36
CA LYS A 51 0.49 -2.69 17.02
C LYS A 51 2.00 -2.54 16.88
N VAL A 52 2.42 -1.45 16.26
CA VAL A 52 3.83 -1.03 16.29
C VAL A 52 4.20 -0.62 17.72
N VAL A 53 5.37 -1.06 18.17
CA VAL A 53 5.99 -0.72 19.46
C VAL A 53 7.30 -0.02 19.20
N GLU A 54 7.52 1.09 19.89
CA GLU A 54 8.72 1.90 19.81
C GLU A 54 9.68 1.55 20.95
N THR A 55 10.93 1.26 20.61
CA THR A 55 11.99 0.99 21.59
C THR A 55 13.12 2.00 21.40
N PRO A 56 13.36 2.89 22.37
CA PRO A 56 14.53 3.75 22.35
C PRO A 56 15.82 2.92 22.39
N LYS A 57 16.76 3.23 21.50
CA LYS A 57 18.06 2.60 21.40
C LYS A 57 19.16 3.65 21.33
N VAL A 58 20.39 3.21 21.55
CA VAL A 58 21.60 4.03 21.46
C VAL A 58 22.57 3.37 20.50
N CYS A 59 23.17 4.17 19.61
CA CYS A 59 24.23 3.76 18.69
C CYS A 59 25.55 4.40 19.12
N PRO A 60 26.49 3.61 19.70
CA PRO A 60 27.77 4.13 20.19
C PRO A 60 28.89 4.12 19.14
N VAL A 61 28.72 3.39 18.03
CA VAL A 61 29.71 3.26 16.96
C VAL A 61 29.02 3.51 15.63
N TYR A 62 29.39 4.60 14.97
CA TYR A 62 28.87 4.99 13.67
C TYR A 62 29.89 5.81 12.88
N GLU A 63 29.67 5.92 11.58
CA GLU A 63 30.27 6.91 10.70
C GLU A 63 29.28 8.06 10.47
N LEU A 64 29.77 9.29 10.28
CA LEU A 64 28.89 10.37 9.87
C LEU A 64 28.55 10.21 8.39
N LEU A 65 27.29 10.42 8.03
CA LEU A 65 26.91 10.60 6.64
C LEU A 65 27.30 12.03 6.23
N HIS A 66 28.14 12.20 5.22
CA HIS A 66 28.62 13.52 4.82
C HIS A 66 28.92 13.65 3.32
N SER A 67 28.90 14.90 2.81
CA SER A 67 29.00 15.23 1.38
C SER A 67 30.43 15.27 0.80
N PHE A 68 31.47 15.23 1.64
CA PHE A 68 32.86 15.52 1.22
C PHE A 68 33.78 14.30 1.04
N ASN A 69 33.29 13.06 1.13
CA ASN A 69 34.13 11.89 0.84
C ASN A 69 34.30 11.71 -0.67
N SER A 70 35.34 12.34 -1.20
CA SER A 70 35.77 12.33 -2.61
C SER A 70 36.38 10.99 -3.07
N SER A 71 35.97 9.87 -2.50
CA SER A 71 36.20 8.53 -3.07
C SER A 71 35.15 7.55 -2.55
N TRP A 72 34.09 7.47 -3.36
CA TRP A 72 33.08 6.41 -3.50
C TRP A 72 31.74 6.78 -2.88
N TYR A 73 30.76 6.93 -3.77
CA TYR A 73 29.33 7.01 -3.49
C TYR A 73 28.83 5.62 -3.07
N THR A 74 29.49 5.06 -2.05
CA THR A 74 29.24 3.71 -1.54
C THR A 74 29.34 3.77 -0.03
N ILE A 75 28.31 3.27 0.65
CA ILE A 75 28.26 3.11 2.09
C ILE A 75 28.15 1.64 2.45
N GLY A 76 28.75 1.30 3.58
CA GLY A 76 28.83 -0.06 4.09
C GLY A 76 29.87 -0.95 3.41
N GLN A 77 29.90 -2.19 3.86
CA GLN A 77 30.85 -3.19 3.44
C GLN A 77 30.14 -4.55 3.34
N GLU A 78 30.41 -5.27 2.25
CA GLU A 78 29.86 -6.62 2.04
C GLU A 78 30.14 -7.54 3.24
N GLY A 79 29.10 -8.28 3.65
CA GLY A 79 29.13 -9.20 4.79
C GLY A 79 29.19 -8.53 6.18
N LYS A 80 29.03 -7.20 6.27
CA LYS A 80 29.04 -6.48 7.56
C LYS A 80 27.82 -5.61 7.76
N THR A 81 27.46 -5.42 9.02
CA THR A 81 26.56 -4.35 9.45
C THR A 81 27.35 -3.08 9.69
N THR A 82 26.93 -1.96 9.11
CA THR A 82 27.54 -0.64 9.30
C THR A 82 26.49 0.40 9.68
N TRP A 83 26.89 1.34 10.55
CA TRP A 83 26.00 2.38 11.06
C TRP A 83 26.46 3.75 10.58
N TYR A 84 25.52 4.53 10.06
CA TYR A 84 25.69 5.90 9.64
C TYR A 84 24.74 6.81 10.40
N VAL A 85 25.21 8.02 10.73
CA VAL A 85 24.37 9.05 11.34
C VAL A 85 24.36 10.30 10.46
N ALA A 86 23.17 10.74 10.07
CA ALA A 86 22.95 11.98 9.35
C ALA A 86 22.60 13.12 10.32
N LYS A 87 23.37 14.22 10.25
CA LYS A 87 23.17 15.43 11.08
C LYS A 87 23.26 16.68 10.19
N GLY A 88 22.34 17.62 10.41
CA GLY A 88 22.29 18.87 9.65
C GLY A 88 21.97 18.65 8.17
N ASP A 89 22.37 19.62 7.34
CA ASP A 89 22.11 19.60 5.90
C ASP A 89 23.21 18.83 5.16
N ILE A 90 22.83 17.78 4.44
CA ILE A 90 23.74 16.95 3.65
C ILE A 90 23.21 16.94 2.22
N THR A 91 24.01 17.37 1.25
CA THR A 91 23.66 17.25 -0.16
C THR A 91 24.71 16.40 -0.87
N MET A 92 24.28 15.28 -1.44
CA MET A 92 25.06 14.41 -2.29
C MET A 92 24.68 14.67 -3.73
N ASN A 93 25.66 15.14 -4.50
CA ASN A 93 25.56 15.34 -5.94
C ASN A 93 26.66 14.53 -6.61
N GLY A 94 26.37 13.89 -7.74
CA GLY A 94 27.42 13.41 -8.64
C GLY A 94 27.53 11.89 -8.80
N THR A 95 26.47 11.15 -8.46
CA THR A 95 26.11 9.75 -8.80
C THR A 95 25.37 9.09 -7.61
N THR A 96 24.81 7.92 -7.86
CA THR A 96 23.96 7.13 -6.96
C THR A 96 24.67 6.69 -5.68
N LEU A 97 24.01 6.84 -4.53
CA LEU A 97 24.51 6.33 -3.26
C LEU A 97 24.32 4.81 -3.19
N THR A 98 25.39 4.05 -3.38
CA THR A 98 25.36 2.58 -3.39
C THR A 98 25.47 2.00 -1.98
N VAL A 99 24.59 1.07 -1.63
CA VAL A 99 24.61 0.30 -0.37
C VAL A 99 25.33 -1.02 -0.58
N ARG A 100 26.24 -1.36 0.35
CA ARG A 100 26.93 -2.66 0.42
C ARG A 100 26.85 -3.23 1.84
N GLY A 101 26.44 -4.49 1.97
CA GLY A 101 26.23 -5.15 3.27
C GLY A 101 24.87 -4.83 3.90
N ASP A 102 24.82 -4.78 5.24
CA ASP A 102 23.67 -4.33 6.05
C ASP A 102 23.94 -2.90 6.54
N VAL A 103 23.38 -1.92 5.84
CA VAL A 103 23.58 -0.50 6.14
C VAL A 103 22.43 0.01 6.99
N ARG A 104 22.77 0.73 8.06
CA ARG A 104 21.80 1.34 8.98
C ARG A 104 22.04 2.84 9.05
N ILE A 105 21.04 3.64 8.75
CA ILE A 105 21.11 5.10 8.81
C ILE A 105 20.22 5.60 9.93
N ILE A 106 20.75 6.40 10.84
CA ILE A 106 19.99 7.17 11.82
C ILE A 106 19.87 8.61 11.32
N LEU A 107 18.65 9.06 11.11
CA LEU A 107 18.33 10.45 10.79
C LEU A 107 18.12 11.21 12.09
N CYS A 108 19.08 12.07 12.46
CA CYS A 108 18.90 12.95 13.60
C CYS A 108 17.74 13.93 13.35
N ASP A 109 17.05 14.31 14.42
CA ASP A 109 15.98 15.29 14.33
C ASP A 109 16.51 16.61 13.72
N GLY A 110 15.81 17.11 12.69
CA GLY A 110 16.19 18.27 11.92
C GLY A 110 17.28 18.06 10.86
N ALA A 111 17.78 16.84 10.64
CA ALA A 111 18.66 16.56 9.50
C ALA A 111 17.90 16.63 8.17
N ASP A 112 18.53 17.14 7.11
CA ASP A 112 17.98 17.17 5.74
C ASP A 112 19.02 16.60 4.76
N VAL A 113 18.81 15.35 4.36
CA VAL A 113 19.69 14.62 3.44
C VAL A 113 19.09 14.64 2.05
N LYS A 114 19.78 15.24 1.08
CA LYS A 114 19.38 15.31 -0.32
C LYS A 114 20.33 14.47 -1.17
N ILE A 115 19.78 13.49 -1.88
CA ILE A 115 20.51 12.57 -2.75
C ILE A 115 19.89 12.69 -4.14
N LYS A 116 20.63 13.26 -5.09
CA LYS A 116 20.07 13.64 -6.41
C LYS A 116 20.08 12.53 -7.46
N ASP A 117 20.74 11.42 -7.16
CA ASP A 117 20.96 10.32 -8.10
C ASP A 117 20.52 8.98 -7.48
N GLY A 118 19.56 9.00 -6.55
CA GLY A 118 19.01 7.80 -5.91
C GLY A 118 19.89 7.13 -4.85
N ILE A 119 19.31 6.16 -4.14
CA ILE A 119 20.01 5.23 -3.25
C ILE A 119 19.88 3.82 -3.83
N GLU A 120 21.00 3.20 -4.20
CA GLU A 120 21.04 1.85 -4.75
C GLU A 120 21.18 0.79 -3.64
N VAL A 121 20.23 -0.14 -3.53
CA VAL A 121 20.18 -1.30 -2.64
C VAL A 121 19.89 -2.53 -3.50
N LYS A 122 20.96 -3.25 -3.87
CA LYS A 122 20.86 -4.48 -4.68
C LYS A 122 20.54 -5.71 -3.83
N THR A 123 19.95 -6.74 -4.45
CA THR A 123 19.74 -8.05 -3.83
C THR A 123 21.01 -8.55 -3.14
N GLY A 124 20.84 -9.06 -1.92
CA GLY A 124 21.95 -9.48 -1.04
C GLY A 124 22.45 -8.38 -0.09
N TYR A 125 22.00 -7.14 -0.26
CA TYR A 125 22.26 -6.02 0.65
C TYR A 125 20.97 -5.52 1.29
N SER A 126 21.11 -4.73 2.35
CA SER A 126 19.96 -4.15 3.04
C SER A 126 20.23 -2.72 3.49
N LEU A 127 19.17 -1.93 3.50
CA LEU A 127 19.15 -0.57 4.03
C LEU A 127 18.08 -0.46 5.09
N THR A 128 18.47 -0.10 6.31
CA THR A 128 17.56 0.20 7.40
C THR A 128 17.65 1.67 7.80
N ILE A 129 16.53 2.38 7.81
CA ILE A 129 16.47 3.81 8.15
C ILE A 129 15.73 3.98 9.47
N TYR A 130 16.32 4.72 10.40
CA TYR A 130 15.76 5.06 11.71
C TYR A 130 15.56 6.57 11.86
N GLY A 131 14.47 6.97 12.50
CA GLY A 131 14.28 8.32 13.03
C GLY A 131 14.66 8.39 14.52
N GLN A 132 14.87 9.61 15.01
CA GLN A 132 14.88 9.89 16.44
C GLN A 132 13.45 10.08 16.97
N ALA A 133 13.30 10.35 18.27
CA ALA A 133 11.99 10.48 18.90
C ALA A 133 11.13 11.61 18.30
N GLY A 134 11.73 12.68 17.76
CA GLY A 134 11.01 13.71 17.04
C GLY A 134 10.56 13.29 15.63
N ASP A 135 11.15 12.24 15.07
CA ASP A 135 10.86 11.68 13.74
C ASP A 135 10.95 12.71 12.59
N THR A 136 11.77 13.76 12.76
CA THR A 136 11.83 14.91 11.83
C THR A 136 13.00 14.88 10.85
N GLY A 137 13.98 14.01 11.06
CA GLY A 137 15.10 13.85 10.13
C GLY A 137 14.62 13.34 8.77
N ARG A 138 15.15 13.92 7.69
CA ARG A 138 14.64 13.77 6.33
C ARG A 138 15.66 13.16 5.37
N ILE A 139 15.20 12.24 4.52
CA ILE A 139 15.87 11.84 3.27
C ILE A 139 14.99 12.26 2.10
N ASP A 140 15.62 12.89 1.12
CA ASP A 140 15.05 13.26 -0.17
C ASP A 140 15.91 12.66 -1.28
N SER A 141 15.44 11.54 -1.80
CA SER A 141 16.14 10.77 -2.82
C SER A 141 15.40 10.89 -4.14
N ARG A 142 16.06 11.45 -5.15
CA ARG A 142 15.51 11.58 -6.49
C ARG A 142 16.44 10.89 -7.47
N ASN A 143 15.87 10.20 -8.45
CA ASN A 143 16.63 9.70 -9.58
C ASN A 143 15.98 10.18 -10.90
N ASN A 144 16.78 10.28 -11.95
CA ASN A 144 16.38 10.84 -13.24
C ASN A 144 16.30 9.79 -14.36
N ASP A 145 16.84 8.57 -14.21
CA ASP A 145 16.90 7.59 -15.32
C ASP A 145 16.88 6.12 -14.85
N GLY A 146 15.81 5.37 -15.13
CA GLY A 146 15.73 3.90 -14.97
C GLY A 146 15.78 3.34 -13.55
N ASP A 147 16.19 4.14 -12.57
CA ASP A 147 16.51 3.72 -11.21
C ASP A 147 15.45 4.17 -10.21
N ALA A 148 15.25 3.35 -9.18
CA ALA A 148 14.38 3.74 -8.07
C ALA A 148 14.95 4.93 -7.28
N GLY A 149 14.05 5.69 -6.66
CA GLY A 149 14.46 6.74 -5.71
C GLY A 149 15.22 6.13 -4.54
N ILE A 150 14.67 5.08 -3.93
CA ILE A 150 15.36 4.22 -2.96
C ILE A 150 15.12 2.77 -3.36
N GLY A 151 16.18 2.05 -3.72
CA GLY A 151 16.11 0.66 -4.12
C GLY A 151 17.08 0.38 -5.23
N CYS A 152 16.75 -0.23 -6.37
CA CYS A 152 17.79 -0.57 -7.35
C CYS A 152 17.61 0.09 -8.73
N GLY A 153 18.67 0.02 -9.53
CA GLY A 153 18.63 0.34 -10.95
C GLY A 153 18.15 -0.82 -11.83
N PRO A 154 18.18 -0.64 -13.16
CA PRO A 154 17.71 -1.61 -14.12
C PRO A 154 18.40 -2.98 -14.01
N ASN A 155 17.70 -4.04 -14.40
CA ASN A 155 18.26 -5.39 -14.52
C ASN A 155 18.85 -5.98 -13.22
N SER A 156 18.52 -5.41 -12.06
CA SER A 156 18.96 -5.88 -10.75
C SER A 156 17.75 -6.09 -9.84
N GLY A 157 17.82 -7.06 -8.93
CA GLY A 157 16.82 -7.14 -7.88
C GLY A 157 17.10 -6.14 -6.78
N VAL A 158 16.05 -5.68 -6.11
CA VAL A 158 16.18 -4.84 -4.91
C VAL A 158 16.72 -5.67 -3.76
N GLY A 159 17.46 -5.07 -2.84
CA GLY A 159 17.77 -5.60 -1.51
C GLY A 159 16.68 -5.27 -0.49
N ASP A 160 16.84 -5.67 0.76
CA ASP A 160 15.83 -5.39 1.78
C ASP A 160 15.86 -3.91 2.19
N ILE A 161 14.69 -3.28 2.22
CA ILE A 161 14.54 -1.89 2.64
C ILE A 161 13.62 -1.86 3.85
N THR A 162 14.14 -1.41 4.99
CA THR A 162 13.38 -1.29 6.23
C THR A 162 13.36 0.17 6.70
N ILE A 163 12.16 0.71 6.93
CA ILE A 163 11.98 2.08 7.41
C ILE A 163 11.32 2.02 8.79
N HIS A 164 12.08 2.35 9.83
CA HIS A 164 11.57 2.51 11.18
C HIS A 164 11.04 3.91 11.43
N GLY A 165 11.54 4.96 10.77
CA GLY A 165 11.13 6.34 11.02
C GLY A 165 11.80 7.37 10.12
N GLY A 166 11.52 8.65 10.40
CA GLY A 166 11.97 9.81 9.64
C GLY A 166 10.97 10.25 8.57
N VAL A 167 11.34 11.32 7.86
CA VAL A 167 10.61 11.85 6.70
C VAL A 167 11.31 11.38 5.44
N ILE A 168 10.66 10.52 4.66
CA ILE A 168 11.24 9.95 3.44
C ILE A 168 10.48 10.48 2.24
N GLU A 169 11.20 11.11 1.32
CA GLU A 169 10.68 11.50 0.03
C GLU A 169 11.51 10.81 -1.05
N ALA A 170 10.90 9.94 -1.84
CA ALA A 170 11.58 9.13 -2.83
C ALA A 170 10.91 9.28 -4.20
N HIS A 171 11.69 9.63 -5.21
CA HIS A 171 11.23 9.82 -6.60
C HIS A 171 12.01 8.89 -7.52
N GLY A 172 11.30 7.96 -8.15
CA GLY A 172 11.85 7.08 -9.18
C GLY A 172 12.14 7.81 -10.48
N GLY A 173 13.17 7.37 -11.18
CA GLY A 173 13.39 7.73 -12.57
C GLY A 173 12.33 7.12 -13.48
N LYS A 174 12.41 7.44 -14.78
CA LYS A 174 11.55 6.79 -15.80
C LYS A 174 11.64 5.26 -15.65
N TYR A 175 10.50 4.57 -15.71
CA TYR A 175 10.35 3.12 -15.56
C TYR A 175 10.59 2.56 -14.15
N ALA A 176 10.83 3.40 -13.14
CA ALA A 176 11.25 2.95 -11.83
C ALA A 176 10.31 3.38 -10.70
N ALA A 177 10.31 2.59 -9.63
CA ALA A 177 9.53 2.89 -8.45
C ALA A 177 10.11 4.05 -7.63
N GLY A 178 9.26 4.73 -6.85
CA GLY A 178 9.74 5.66 -5.83
C GLY A 178 10.61 4.93 -4.80
N ILE A 179 10.04 3.88 -4.20
CA ILE A 179 10.75 2.93 -3.33
C ILE A 179 10.58 1.53 -3.89
N GLY A 180 11.69 0.91 -4.29
CA GLY A 180 11.71 -0.46 -4.82
C GLY A 180 12.59 -0.65 -6.04
N SER A 181 12.09 -1.18 -7.16
CA SER A 181 12.96 -1.58 -8.29
C SER A 181 12.97 -0.55 -9.40
N GLY A 182 14.07 -0.57 -10.15
CA GLY A 182 14.18 0.07 -11.44
C GLY A 182 13.48 -0.69 -12.56
N ASP A 183 13.79 -0.28 -13.79
CA ASP A 183 13.32 -0.82 -15.06
C ASP A 183 13.71 -2.29 -15.26
N GLU A 184 12.79 -3.10 -15.79
CA GLU A 184 12.96 -4.52 -16.10
C GLU A 184 13.59 -5.39 -14.98
N ARG A 185 12.77 -6.32 -14.46
CA ARG A 185 13.07 -7.48 -13.56
C ARG A 185 12.92 -7.29 -12.03
N GLN A 186 12.24 -8.30 -11.47
CA GLN A 186 12.17 -8.86 -10.10
C GLN A 186 12.38 -7.95 -8.87
N MET A 187 11.30 -7.77 -8.09
CA MET A 187 11.34 -7.42 -6.66
C MET A 187 11.89 -8.60 -5.82
N GLY A 188 13.19 -8.89 -5.86
CA GLY A 188 13.74 -10.04 -5.11
C GLY A 188 13.66 -9.97 -3.56
N SER A 189 13.23 -8.86 -2.97
CA SER A 189 13.40 -8.53 -1.53
C SER A 189 12.16 -7.93 -0.86
N HIS A 190 12.27 -7.63 0.43
CA HIS A 190 11.20 -7.06 1.25
C HIS A 190 11.34 -5.55 1.44
N ILE A 191 10.24 -4.83 1.19
CA ILE A 191 10.05 -3.45 1.64
C ILE A 191 9.22 -3.50 2.91
N THR A 192 9.80 -3.14 4.05
CA THR A 192 9.15 -3.14 5.35
C THR A 192 9.06 -1.72 5.93
N ILE A 193 7.86 -1.26 6.24
CA ILE A 193 7.62 0.05 6.83
C ILE A 193 7.00 -0.12 8.22
N TYR A 194 7.75 0.24 9.26
CA TYR A 194 7.24 0.26 10.64
C TYR A 194 6.71 1.64 11.06
N GLY A 195 7.19 2.72 10.45
CA GLY A 195 6.82 4.08 10.80
C GLY A 195 7.44 5.14 9.89
N GLY A 196 7.34 6.40 10.28
CA GLY A 196 7.79 7.55 9.50
C GLY A 196 6.68 8.22 8.67
N ASN A 197 7.05 9.31 8.02
CA ASN A 197 6.23 10.01 7.02
C ASN A 197 6.86 9.79 5.64
N ILE A 198 6.24 8.96 4.82
CA ILE A 198 6.81 8.47 3.57
C ILE A 198 5.99 9.01 2.41
N LYS A 199 6.68 9.62 1.45
CA LYS A 199 6.14 10.04 0.16
C LYS A 199 6.95 9.37 -0.94
N ALA A 200 6.34 8.45 -1.66
CA ALA A 200 6.98 7.69 -2.72
C ALA A 200 6.28 7.95 -4.05
N TYR A 201 7.05 8.40 -5.04
CA TYR A 201 6.57 8.76 -6.37
C TYR A 201 7.27 7.90 -7.41
N GLY A 202 6.52 7.09 -8.13
CA GLY A 202 7.03 6.38 -9.29
C GLY A 202 7.32 7.34 -10.44
N GLY A 203 8.34 7.03 -11.24
CA GLY A 203 8.46 7.64 -12.56
C GLY A 203 7.42 7.07 -13.52
N THR A 204 7.39 7.54 -14.77
CA THR A 204 6.51 6.96 -15.81
C THR A 204 6.66 5.45 -15.84
N TYR A 205 5.55 4.69 -15.82
CA TYR A 205 5.49 3.22 -15.78
C TYR A 205 5.92 2.57 -14.45
N GLY A 206 6.41 3.32 -13.47
CA GLY A 206 6.84 2.82 -12.16
C GLY A 206 5.79 3.01 -11.06
N ALA A 207 5.78 2.08 -10.09
CA ALA A 207 4.94 2.19 -8.91
C ALA A 207 5.41 3.29 -7.93
N GLY A 208 4.53 3.78 -7.06
CA GLY A 208 4.97 4.60 -5.93
C GLY A 208 5.89 3.79 -5.00
N ILE A 209 5.37 2.69 -4.47
CA ILE A 209 6.13 1.68 -3.72
C ILE A 209 5.92 0.32 -4.37
N GLY A 210 7.01 -0.34 -4.73
CA GLY A 210 6.97 -1.63 -5.42
C GLY A 210 7.88 -1.64 -6.63
N SER A 211 7.41 -2.10 -7.78
CA SER A 211 8.31 -2.28 -8.94
C SER A 211 8.26 -1.18 -9.98
N GLY A 212 9.33 -1.15 -10.77
CA GLY A 212 9.37 -0.56 -12.10
C GLY A 212 8.58 -1.35 -13.15
N ASP A 213 8.83 -1.00 -14.42
CA ASP A 213 8.18 -1.51 -15.63
C ASP A 213 8.51 -3.00 -15.94
N GLU A 214 7.60 -3.68 -16.66
CA GLU A 214 7.73 -5.02 -17.24
C GLU A 214 8.29 -6.10 -16.29
N THR A 215 7.79 -6.16 -15.05
CA THR A 215 8.35 -7.09 -14.06
C THR A 215 7.67 -8.46 -14.01
N GLY A 216 8.14 -9.39 -14.84
CA GLY A 216 7.66 -10.78 -14.94
C GLY A 216 7.97 -11.73 -13.76
N GLY A 217 7.95 -11.26 -12.51
CA GLY A 217 8.17 -12.11 -11.33
C GLY A 217 7.37 -11.69 -10.09
N ASP A 218 6.76 -12.68 -9.43
CA ASP A 218 5.90 -12.53 -8.23
C ASP A 218 6.68 -12.56 -6.90
N ASN A 219 8.00 -12.71 -6.97
CA ASN A 219 8.87 -12.57 -5.81
C ASN A 219 8.86 -11.09 -5.41
N GLY A 220 8.67 -10.79 -4.12
CA GLY A 220 8.66 -9.44 -3.55
C GLY A 220 7.50 -9.22 -2.57
N TYR A 221 7.83 -8.62 -1.42
CA TYR A 221 6.84 -8.32 -0.37
C TYR A 221 6.90 -6.85 0.02
N ILE A 222 5.73 -6.26 0.21
CA ILE A 222 5.55 -4.92 0.76
C ILE A 222 4.73 -5.08 2.05
N ASP A 223 5.38 -4.91 3.19
CA ASP A 223 4.75 -4.99 4.51
C ASP A 223 4.71 -3.61 5.17
N ILE A 224 3.51 -3.09 5.40
CA ILE A 224 3.28 -1.80 6.07
C ILE A 224 2.65 -2.03 7.43
N TYR A 225 3.42 -1.83 8.48
CA TYR A 225 2.98 -1.97 9.87
C TYR A 225 2.44 -0.68 10.49
N GLY A 226 2.93 0.48 10.03
CA GLY A 226 2.58 1.78 10.58
C GLY A 226 3.12 2.95 9.75
N GLY A 227 3.05 4.15 10.32
CA GLY A 227 3.46 5.40 9.67
C GLY A 227 2.34 6.06 8.86
N THR A 228 2.69 7.19 8.24
CA THR A 228 1.88 7.87 7.23
C THR A 228 2.56 7.64 5.88
N VAL A 229 1.93 6.86 5.01
CA VAL A 229 2.47 6.45 3.72
C VAL A 229 1.62 7.03 2.61
N TYR A 230 2.21 7.88 1.79
CA TYR A 230 1.63 8.37 0.55
C TYR A 230 2.45 7.80 -0.62
N ALA A 231 1.82 6.97 -1.44
CA ALA A 231 2.46 6.32 -2.58
C ALA A 231 1.67 6.63 -3.85
N LYS A 232 2.35 7.20 -4.84
CA LYS A 232 1.75 7.55 -6.11
C LYS A 232 2.54 6.96 -7.26
N GLY A 233 1.88 6.15 -8.09
CA GLY A 233 2.46 5.63 -9.32
C GLY A 233 2.60 6.72 -10.39
N GLY A 234 3.55 6.52 -11.30
CA GLY A 234 3.55 7.26 -12.56
C GLY A 234 2.47 6.72 -13.50
N THR A 235 2.40 7.24 -14.74
CA THR A 235 1.52 6.68 -15.78
C THR A 235 1.66 5.16 -15.81
N ASP A 236 0.54 4.41 -15.79
CA ASP A 236 0.50 2.94 -15.83
C ASP A 236 1.06 2.20 -14.60
N GLY A 237 1.64 2.92 -13.64
CA GLY A 237 2.13 2.36 -12.38
C GLY A 237 1.10 2.42 -11.26
N ALA A 238 1.08 1.39 -10.41
CA ALA A 238 0.26 1.39 -9.21
C ALA A 238 0.75 2.38 -8.16
N GLY A 239 -0.14 2.80 -7.24
CA GLY A 239 0.30 3.50 -6.03
C GLY A 239 1.23 2.61 -5.20
N ILE A 240 0.75 1.43 -4.84
CA ILE A 240 1.51 0.38 -4.16
C ILE A 240 1.35 -0.94 -4.93
N GLY A 241 2.46 -1.51 -5.40
CA GLY A 241 2.49 -2.83 -6.05
C GLY A 241 3.31 -2.85 -7.35
N GLY A 242 2.65 -3.11 -8.47
CA GLY A 242 3.30 -3.25 -9.77
C GLY A 242 3.50 -1.93 -10.52
N GLY A 243 4.60 -1.82 -11.25
CA GLY A 243 4.70 -0.91 -12.40
C GLY A 243 3.88 -1.43 -13.57
N ASN A 244 3.97 -0.78 -14.73
CA ASN A 244 3.33 -1.21 -15.97
C ASN A 244 3.70 -2.67 -16.30
N GLU A 245 2.71 -3.44 -16.78
CA GLU A 245 2.74 -4.89 -16.98
C GLU A 245 3.12 -5.72 -15.73
N GLY A 246 3.27 -5.07 -14.57
CA GLY A 246 3.72 -5.65 -13.32
C GLY A 246 2.56 -6.03 -12.41
N ASN A 247 2.62 -7.25 -11.86
CA ASN A 247 1.67 -7.70 -10.85
C ASN A 247 1.86 -6.97 -9.51
N GLY A 248 0.79 -6.88 -8.71
CA GLY A 248 0.82 -6.33 -7.36
C GLY A 248 1.64 -7.12 -6.33
N ARG A 249 2.00 -8.37 -6.63
CA ARG A 249 2.78 -9.27 -5.73
C ARG A 249 2.17 -9.39 -4.34
N HIS A 250 2.99 -9.56 -3.30
CA HIS A 250 2.52 -9.69 -1.92
C HIS A 250 2.51 -8.32 -1.24
N ILE A 251 1.31 -7.81 -0.95
CA ILE A 251 1.11 -6.54 -0.24
C ILE A 251 0.36 -6.84 1.04
N THR A 252 0.98 -6.56 2.19
CA THR A 252 0.34 -6.70 3.50
C THR A 252 0.33 -5.37 4.23
N ILE A 253 -0.86 -4.88 4.58
CA ILE A 253 -1.04 -3.68 5.41
C ILE A 253 -1.58 -4.10 6.77
N TRP A 254 -0.77 -3.97 7.81
CA TRP A 254 -1.15 -4.24 9.20
C TRP A 254 -1.69 -3.01 9.92
N GLY A 255 -1.27 -1.81 9.53
CA GLY A 255 -1.63 -0.56 10.19
C GLY A 255 -1.12 0.67 9.47
N GLY A 256 -1.21 1.83 10.14
CA GLY A 256 -0.82 3.13 9.60
C GLY A 256 -1.96 3.86 8.88
N GLU A 257 -1.60 5.02 8.32
CA GLU A 257 -2.42 5.78 7.37
C GLU A 257 -1.77 5.63 5.99
N VAL A 258 -2.42 4.89 5.09
CA VAL A 258 -1.88 4.53 3.78
C VAL A 258 -2.77 5.11 2.69
N THR A 259 -2.20 6.00 1.89
CA THR A 259 -2.83 6.57 0.70
C THR A 259 -2.06 6.09 -0.52
N ALA A 260 -2.73 5.35 -1.40
CA ALA A 260 -2.15 4.78 -2.60
C ALA A 260 -2.94 5.24 -3.83
N GLU A 261 -2.28 5.96 -4.74
CA GLU A 261 -2.90 6.54 -5.93
C GLU A 261 -2.21 6.04 -7.20
N SER A 262 -2.99 5.59 -8.17
CA SER A 262 -2.47 5.23 -9.49
C SER A 262 -2.22 6.48 -10.36
N GLY A 263 -1.31 6.38 -11.32
CA GLY A 263 -0.96 7.52 -12.18
C GLY A 263 -1.97 7.78 -13.30
N HIS A 264 -2.38 6.74 -14.05
CA HIS A 264 -3.38 6.80 -15.13
C HIS A 264 -3.78 5.38 -15.63
N ASN A 265 -4.68 5.27 -16.61
CA ASN A 265 -5.02 4.03 -17.34
C ASN A 265 -5.61 2.93 -16.46
N GLN A 266 -5.30 1.65 -16.69
CA GLN A 266 -5.86 0.52 -15.94
C GLN A 266 -5.07 0.18 -14.66
N SER A 267 -4.09 1.00 -14.29
CA SER A 267 -3.30 0.80 -13.06
C SER A 267 -4.11 1.01 -11.77
N SER A 268 -3.76 0.22 -10.74
CA SER A 268 -4.49 0.16 -9.48
C SER A 268 -3.95 1.13 -8.43
N GLY A 269 -4.81 1.55 -7.48
CA GLY A 269 -4.31 2.23 -6.27
C GLY A 269 -3.38 1.30 -5.49
N ILE A 270 -3.88 0.12 -5.12
CA ILE A 270 -3.11 -0.98 -4.52
C ILE A 270 -3.27 -2.23 -5.39
N GLY A 271 -2.16 -2.77 -5.89
CA GLY A 271 -2.11 -3.99 -6.68
C GLY A 271 -1.32 -3.84 -7.98
N GLY A 272 -1.88 -4.25 -9.11
CA GLY A 272 -1.16 -4.27 -10.40
C GLY A 272 -1.09 -2.92 -11.10
N GLY A 273 -0.07 -2.72 -11.94
CA GLY A 273 -0.05 -1.65 -12.95
C GLY A 273 -0.97 -1.98 -14.14
N ASP A 274 -0.90 -1.17 -15.21
CA ASP A 274 -1.59 -1.45 -16.48
C ASP A 274 -1.18 -2.83 -17.00
N ASP A 275 -2.11 -3.64 -17.52
CA ASP A 275 -1.93 -5.06 -17.89
C ASP A 275 -1.48 -6.02 -16.75
N GLY A 276 -1.18 -5.49 -15.56
CA GLY A 276 -0.73 -6.24 -14.39
C GLY A 276 -1.87 -6.82 -13.54
N GLY A 277 -1.67 -8.03 -13.01
CA GLY A 277 -2.60 -8.67 -12.09
C GLY A 277 -2.51 -8.14 -10.65
N GLY A 278 -3.58 -8.25 -9.86
CA GLY A 278 -3.60 -7.65 -8.51
C GLY A 278 -2.67 -8.29 -7.46
N GLY A 279 -2.16 -9.50 -7.69
CA GLY A 279 -1.28 -10.20 -6.74
C GLY A 279 -2.03 -10.74 -5.50
N TYR A 280 -1.35 -10.78 -4.36
CA TYR A 280 -1.87 -11.16 -3.05
C TYR A 280 -1.92 -9.92 -2.15
N ILE A 281 -3.12 -9.36 -1.98
CA ILE A 281 -3.35 -8.15 -1.20
C ILE A 281 -4.06 -8.52 0.10
N THR A 282 -3.41 -8.28 1.23
CA THR A 282 -3.99 -8.50 2.56
C THR A 282 -4.00 -7.20 3.38
N ILE A 283 -5.18 -6.75 3.81
CA ILE A 283 -5.33 -5.60 4.69
C ILE A 283 -5.85 -6.09 6.05
N ASN A 284 -5.00 -6.05 7.06
CA ASN A 284 -5.32 -6.45 8.44
C ASN A 284 -5.79 -5.29 9.31
N GLY A 285 -5.43 -4.04 8.97
CA GLY A 285 -5.76 -2.87 9.78
C GLY A 285 -5.34 -1.55 9.14
N GLY A 286 -5.40 -0.47 9.93
CA GLY A 286 -5.05 0.88 9.50
C GLY A 286 -6.21 1.67 8.88
N VAL A 287 -5.87 2.85 8.36
CA VAL A 287 -6.72 3.67 7.51
C VAL A 287 -6.12 3.62 6.11
N VAL A 288 -6.79 2.97 5.17
CA VAL A 288 -6.30 2.74 3.81
C VAL A 288 -7.21 3.47 2.84
N TYR A 289 -6.64 4.35 2.04
CA TYR A 289 -7.28 5.00 0.91
C TYR A 289 -6.57 4.57 -0.37
N ALA A 290 -7.25 3.79 -1.20
CA ALA A 290 -6.70 3.27 -2.45
C ALA A 290 -7.52 3.81 -3.62
N LYS A 291 -6.87 4.52 -4.54
CA LYS A 291 -7.54 5.23 -5.62
C LYS A 291 -6.91 4.93 -6.97
N SER A 292 -7.73 4.51 -7.93
CA SER A 292 -7.39 4.58 -9.35
C SER A 292 -7.88 5.88 -9.96
N SER A 293 -7.04 6.53 -10.76
CA SER A 293 -7.39 7.79 -11.43
C SER A 293 -8.25 7.60 -12.69
N TYR A 294 -8.30 6.40 -13.26
CA TYR A 294 -9.04 6.13 -14.49
C TYR A 294 -9.71 4.74 -14.52
N LYS A 295 -9.21 3.79 -15.31
CA LYS A 295 -9.85 2.51 -15.62
C LYS A 295 -9.51 1.39 -14.67
N GLY A 296 -8.41 1.51 -13.92
CA GLY A 296 -7.99 0.51 -12.96
C GLY A 296 -8.89 0.45 -11.72
N PRO A 297 -8.79 -0.61 -10.91
CA PRO A 297 -9.50 -0.67 -9.65
C PRO A 297 -8.81 0.14 -8.55
N GLY A 298 -9.56 0.52 -7.51
CA GLY A 298 -8.94 1.08 -6.30
C GLY A 298 -8.00 0.07 -5.65
N ILE A 299 -8.49 -1.16 -5.45
CA ILE A 299 -7.71 -2.33 -4.98
C ILE A 299 -7.93 -3.49 -5.93
N GLY A 300 -6.86 -4.03 -6.54
CA GLY A 300 -6.93 -5.17 -7.44
C GLY A 300 -5.93 -5.11 -8.57
N GLY A 301 -6.35 -5.44 -9.79
CA GLY A 301 -5.50 -5.39 -10.97
C GLY A 301 -6.30 -5.38 -12.27
N ASP A 302 -5.59 -5.22 -13.38
CA ASP A 302 -6.14 -5.15 -14.73
C ASP A 302 -6.48 -6.55 -15.25
N SER A 303 -5.47 -7.34 -15.60
CA SER A 303 -5.64 -8.69 -16.16
C SER A 303 -6.28 -9.71 -15.19
N ASN A 304 -6.27 -9.41 -13.89
CA ASN A 304 -7.03 -10.11 -12.85
C ASN A 304 -7.00 -9.31 -11.54
N CYS A 305 -7.97 -9.50 -10.64
CA CYS A 305 -7.97 -8.80 -9.36
C CYS A 305 -6.97 -9.35 -8.33
N GLY A 306 -6.33 -10.49 -8.61
CA GLY A 306 -5.54 -11.21 -7.61
C GLY A 306 -6.38 -11.79 -6.47
N THR A 307 -5.73 -12.13 -5.37
CA THR A 307 -6.36 -12.55 -4.10
C THR A 307 -6.42 -11.35 -3.17
N ILE A 308 -7.62 -10.84 -2.90
CA ILE A 308 -7.85 -9.71 -2.03
C ILE A 308 -8.48 -10.21 -0.73
N VAL A 309 -7.82 -9.95 0.39
CA VAL A 309 -8.31 -10.30 1.74
C VAL A 309 -8.30 -9.08 2.64
N ILE A 310 -9.48 -8.66 3.11
CA ILE A 310 -9.62 -7.56 4.07
C ILE A 310 -10.10 -8.13 5.40
N ASN A 311 -9.22 -8.15 6.40
CA ASN A 311 -9.50 -8.64 7.74
C ASN A 311 -9.96 -7.53 8.70
N GLY A 312 -9.60 -6.27 8.43
CA GLY A 312 -9.90 -5.16 9.32
C GLY A 312 -9.49 -3.80 8.77
N GLY A 313 -9.54 -2.78 9.63
CA GLY A 313 -9.22 -1.39 9.28
C GLY A 313 -10.39 -0.59 8.72
N LYS A 314 -10.13 0.67 8.37
CA LYS A 314 -11.00 1.51 7.56
C LYS A 314 -10.43 1.56 6.16
N VAL A 315 -11.07 0.88 5.22
CA VAL A 315 -10.61 0.76 3.83
C VAL A 315 -11.58 1.52 2.94
N THR A 316 -11.08 2.50 2.21
CA THR A 316 -11.79 3.19 1.15
C THR A 316 -11.07 2.90 -0.16
N ALA A 317 -11.78 2.26 -1.09
CA ALA A 317 -11.27 1.90 -2.40
C ALA A 317 -12.14 2.54 -3.47
N GLU A 318 -11.53 3.40 -4.28
CA GLU A 318 -12.22 4.24 -5.26
C GLU A 318 -11.58 4.11 -6.63
N SER A 319 -12.42 4.17 -7.66
CA SER A 319 -12.03 4.15 -9.05
C SER A 319 -12.92 5.10 -9.84
N THR A 320 -12.41 5.62 -10.95
CA THR A 320 -13.25 6.38 -11.88
C THR A 320 -14.13 5.42 -12.68
N LEU A 321 -13.50 4.51 -13.43
CA LEU A 321 -14.18 3.58 -14.34
C LEU A 321 -13.95 2.10 -14.02
N GLY A 322 -12.95 1.72 -13.21
CA GLY A 322 -12.76 0.33 -12.75
C GLY A 322 -13.66 -0.03 -11.55
N ALA A 323 -13.53 -1.23 -10.99
CA ALA A 323 -14.20 -1.56 -9.73
C ALA A 323 -13.54 -0.83 -8.54
N GLY A 324 -14.30 -0.52 -7.48
CA GLY A 324 -13.68 -0.02 -6.24
C GLY A 324 -12.70 -1.05 -5.69
N ILE A 325 -13.16 -2.30 -5.52
CA ILE A 325 -12.35 -3.47 -5.21
C ILE A 325 -12.62 -4.54 -6.26
N GLY A 326 -11.60 -4.98 -6.99
CA GLY A 326 -11.71 -6.07 -7.95
C GLY A 326 -10.97 -5.82 -9.26
N GLY A 327 -11.69 -5.84 -10.39
CA GLY A 327 -11.10 -5.75 -11.74
C GLY A 327 -11.11 -4.35 -12.35
N ALA A 328 -10.22 -4.11 -13.31
CA ALA A 328 -10.26 -2.94 -14.17
C ALA A 328 -11.42 -3.00 -15.19
N MET A 329 -11.69 -1.86 -15.83
CA MET A 329 -12.63 -1.73 -16.94
C MET A 329 -12.20 -2.59 -18.14
N ALA A 330 -13.19 -3.04 -18.92
CA ALA A 330 -13.08 -3.86 -20.14
C ALA A 330 -12.65 -5.32 -19.93
N GLU A 331 -12.33 -5.71 -18.69
CA GLU A 331 -11.89 -7.07 -18.40
C GLU A 331 -12.99 -7.95 -17.78
N ASN A 332 -13.01 -9.21 -18.22
CA ASN A 332 -13.76 -10.24 -17.50
C ASN A 332 -12.94 -10.66 -16.29
N LEU A 333 -13.56 -10.64 -15.11
CA LEU A 333 -12.88 -11.04 -13.90
C LEU A 333 -12.90 -12.57 -13.78
N VAL A 334 -11.92 -13.21 -14.41
CA VAL A 334 -11.83 -14.68 -14.57
C VAL A 334 -10.89 -15.36 -13.57
N LYS A 335 -9.99 -14.61 -12.94
CA LYS A 335 -8.99 -15.11 -11.99
C LYS A 335 -8.94 -14.19 -10.77
N GLY A 336 -8.71 -14.80 -9.62
CA GLY A 336 -8.65 -14.11 -8.33
C GLY A 336 -9.77 -14.48 -7.38
N SER A 337 -9.83 -13.78 -6.25
CA SER A 337 -10.88 -13.90 -5.25
C SER A 337 -10.95 -12.63 -4.40
N ILE A 338 -12.15 -12.31 -3.91
CA ILE A 338 -12.36 -11.19 -2.99
C ILE A 338 -12.96 -11.75 -1.70
N THR A 339 -12.27 -11.54 -0.58
CA THR A 339 -12.73 -11.95 0.75
C THR A 339 -12.68 -10.78 1.72
N ILE A 340 -13.81 -10.45 2.34
CA ILE A 340 -13.91 -9.44 3.40
C ILE A 340 -14.35 -10.12 4.68
N ASN A 341 -13.45 -10.20 5.66
CA ASN A 341 -13.70 -10.79 6.96
C ASN A 341 -14.12 -9.77 8.03
N GLY A 342 -13.76 -8.49 7.86
CA GLY A 342 -14.05 -7.46 8.85
C GLY A 342 -13.64 -6.05 8.42
N GLY A 343 -13.75 -5.09 9.35
CA GLY A 343 -13.42 -3.69 9.14
C GLY A 343 -14.60 -2.83 8.67
N VAL A 344 -14.30 -1.58 8.32
CA VAL A 344 -15.22 -0.67 7.63
C VAL A 344 -14.70 -0.50 6.21
N VAL A 345 -15.38 -1.09 5.24
CA VAL A 345 -14.96 -1.13 3.84
C VAL A 345 -15.93 -0.31 3.01
N THR A 346 -15.43 0.68 2.30
CA THR A 346 -16.18 1.46 1.31
C THR A 346 -15.53 1.24 -0.05
N ALA A 347 -16.26 0.71 -1.02
CA ALA A 347 -15.77 0.42 -2.35
C ALA A 347 -16.70 1.07 -3.37
N SER A 348 -16.20 1.98 -4.21
CA SER A 348 -17.04 2.78 -5.09
C SER A 348 -16.41 3.01 -6.47
N CYS A 349 -17.22 2.83 -7.51
CA CYS A 349 -17.00 3.45 -8.82
C CYS A 349 -17.63 4.85 -8.81
N LEU A 350 -16.85 5.89 -9.12
CA LEU A 350 -17.22 7.29 -8.85
C LEU A 350 -17.94 7.99 -10.01
N GLU A 351 -17.53 7.80 -11.25
CA GLU A 351 -18.05 8.59 -12.39
C GLU A 351 -18.24 7.77 -13.65
N THR A 352 -19.37 7.94 -14.32
CA THR A 352 -19.58 7.45 -15.68
C THR A 352 -20.41 8.48 -16.44
N ASN A 353 -19.83 9.16 -17.44
CA ASN A 353 -20.55 10.11 -18.31
C ASN A 353 -21.51 9.42 -19.29
N GLY A 354 -22.24 8.39 -18.84
CA GLY A 354 -23.41 7.88 -19.56
C GLY A 354 -23.55 6.36 -19.62
N GLU A 355 -22.50 5.59 -19.89
CA GLU A 355 -22.74 4.22 -20.42
C GLU A 355 -21.82 3.12 -19.85
N LEU A 356 -20.66 3.47 -19.29
CA LEU A 356 -19.61 2.50 -18.96
C LEU A 356 -19.33 2.50 -17.47
N ALA A 357 -19.80 1.45 -16.79
CA ALA A 357 -19.82 1.46 -15.33
C ALA A 357 -19.45 0.12 -14.70
N SER A 358 -18.77 0.21 -13.57
CA SER A 358 -18.17 -0.93 -12.88
C SER A 358 -18.85 -1.20 -11.55
N ALA A 359 -18.57 -2.39 -11.02
CA ALA A 359 -19.06 -2.75 -9.71
C ALA A 359 -18.40 -1.90 -8.61
N GLY A 360 -19.09 -1.71 -7.49
CA GLY A 360 -18.43 -1.25 -6.26
C GLY A 360 -17.39 -2.29 -5.81
N ILE A 361 -17.82 -3.55 -5.69
CA ILE A 361 -16.97 -4.71 -5.43
C ILE A 361 -17.23 -5.76 -6.51
N GLY A 362 -16.21 -6.13 -7.28
CA GLY A 362 -16.27 -7.19 -8.28
C GLY A 362 -15.65 -6.80 -9.61
N ALA A 363 -16.33 -7.06 -10.72
CA ALA A 363 -15.74 -6.84 -12.06
C ALA A 363 -15.86 -5.38 -12.52
N GLY A 364 -14.96 -4.98 -13.43
CA GLY A 364 -15.11 -3.74 -14.17
C GLY A 364 -16.21 -3.84 -15.24
N GLY A 365 -16.69 -2.71 -15.75
CA GLY A 365 -17.65 -2.64 -16.84
C GLY A 365 -16.96 -2.71 -18.20
N ASN A 366 -17.70 -3.08 -19.24
CA ASN A 366 -17.21 -3.11 -20.62
C ASN A 366 -18.07 -2.21 -21.53
N ASP A 367 -17.49 -1.68 -22.62
CA ASP A 367 -18.12 -0.87 -23.67
C ASP A 367 -18.50 -1.66 -24.93
N SER A 368 -18.12 -2.93 -24.97
CA SER A 368 -18.35 -3.87 -26.05
C SER A 368 -19.41 -4.90 -25.67
N TRP A 369 -20.01 -5.51 -26.69
CA TRP A 369 -21.11 -6.49 -26.62
C TRP A 369 -20.86 -7.70 -25.69
N THR A 370 -19.63 -7.91 -25.22
CA THR A 370 -19.24 -8.96 -24.27
C THR A 370 -18.15 -8.47 -23.33
N GLY A 371 -18.37 -8.53 -22.02
CA GLY A 371 -17.34 -8.21 -21.04
C GLY A 371 -17.89 -7.81 -19.68
N GLY A 372 -16.99 -7.61 -18.71
CA GLY A 372 -17.35 -7.22 -17.35
C GLY A 372 -17.93 -8.36 -16.50
N ASP A 373 -17.82 -9.60 -16.96
CA ASP A 373 -18.31 -10.76 -16.22
C ASP A 373 -17.58 -10.91 -14.87
N LEU A 374 -18.34 -11.21 -13.83
CA LEU A 374 -17.80 -11.72 -12.58
C LEU A 374 -17.76 -13.25 -12.63
N ARG A 375 -16.56 -13.84 -12.72
CA ARG A 375 -16.38 -15.31 -12.69
C ARG A 375 -15.62 -15.82 -11.46
N ILE A 376 -15.11 -14.92 -10.63
CA ILE A 376 -14.44 -15.23 -9.37
C ILE A 376 -15.41 -15.29 -8.18
N PRO A 377 -15.04 -15.93 -7.06
CA PRO A 377 -15.82 -15.83 -5.83
C PRO A 377 -15.66 -14.45 -5.15
N ILE A 378 -16.79 -13.93 -4.65
CA ILE A 378 -16.83 -12.82 -3.68
C ILE A 378 -17.41 -13.37 -2.39
N THR A 379 -16.66 -13.26 -1.29
CA THR A 379 -17.07 -13.72 0.04
C THR A 379 -17.01 -12.59 1.05
N ILE A 380 -18.13 -12.31 1.74
CA ILE A 380 -18.19 -11.35 2.84
C ILE A 380 -18.61 -12.11 4.10
N ASN A 381 -17.68 -12.25 5.04
CA ASN A 381 -17.90 -12.94 6.31
C ASN A 381 -18.25 -11.99 7.46
N GLY A 382 -17.95 -10.70 7.33
CA GLY A 382 -18.18 -9.73 8.40
C GLY A 382 -17.79 -8.29 8.03
N GLY A 383 -17.85 -7.41 9.03
CA GLY A 383 -17.55 -5.98 8.90
C GLY A 383 -18.76 -5.13 8.51
N THR A 384 -18.50 -3.84 8.28
CA THR A 384 -19.43 -2.88 7.67
C THR A 384 -18.94 -2.62 6.26
N VAL A 385 -19.64 -3.17 5.26
CA VAL A 385 -19.26 -3.08 3.85
C VAL A 385 -20.26 -2.21 3.12
N LYS A 386 -19.79 -1.14 2.50
CA LYS A 386 -20.56 -0.31 1.58
C LYS A 386 -19.97 -0.43 0.18
N ALA A 387 -20.74 -0.98 -0.74
CA ALA A 387 -20.32 -1.18 -2.12
C ALA A 387 -21.25 -0.38 -3.04
N THR A 388 -20.70 0.53 -3.83
CA THR A 388 -21.47 1.41 -4.71
C THR A 388 -21.01 1.24 -6.16
N GLY A 389 -21.86 0.60 -6.97
CA GLY A 389 -21.74 0.60 -8.42
C GLY A 389 -22.35 1.88 -9.00
N ASN A 390 -21.76 2.37 -10.09
CA ASN A 390 -22.32 3.50 -10.84
C ASN A 390 -22.95 3.00 -12.14
N GLY A 391 -23.63 3.88 -12.90
CA GLY A 391 -24.24 3.59 -14.19
C GLY A 391 -24.95 2.23 -14.24
N SER A 392 -24.49 1.34 -15.10
CA SER A 392 -25.01 -0.02 -15.27
C SER A 392 -24.30 -1.10 -14.45
N GLY A 393 -23.32 -0.76 -13.60
CA GLY A 393 -22.58 -1.71 -12.78
C GLY A 393 -23.29 -2.03 -11.45
N ALA A 394 -23.04 -3.24 -10.93
CA ALA A 394 -23.64 -3.68 -9.67
C ALA A 394 -23.03 -3.01 -8.43
N GLY A 395 -23.76 -2.99 -7.31
CA GLY A 395 -23.13 -2.65 -6.02
C GLY A 395 -22.02 -3.68 -5.68
N ILE A 396 -22.42 -4.95 -5.61
CA ILE A 396 -21.53 -6.11 -5.48
C ILE A 396 -21.84 -7.07 -6.61
N GLY A 397 -20.87 -7.33 -7.49
CA GLY A 397 -21.10 -8.23 -8.61
C GLY A 397 -20.33 -7.92 -9.88
N SER A 398 -21.00 -7.99 -11.02
CA SER A 398 -20.39 -7.67 -12.31
C SER A 398 -20.49 -6.19 -12.67
N GLY A 399 -19.67 -5.77 -13.64
CA GLY A 399 -19.81 -4.46 -14.28
C GLY A 399 -20.93 -4.46 -15.33
N SER A 400 -21.08 -3.34 -16.03
CA SER A 400 -22.02 -3.17 -17.16
C SER A 400 -21.87 -4.31 -18.17
N ILE A 401 -23.00 -4.87 -18.66
CA ILE A 401 -23.09 -5.99 -19.61
C ILE A 401 -22.56 -7.32 -19.03
N GLY A 402 -21.98 -7.31 -17.84
CA GLY A 402 -21.34 -8.47 -17.25
C GLY A 402 -22.31 -9.46 -16.64
N ASN A 403 -22.06 -10.75 -16.85
CA ASN A 403 -22.76 -11.86 -16.21
C ASN A 403 -22.11 -12.22 -14.87
N VAL A 404 -22.88 -12.83 -13.98
CA VAL A 404 -22.38 -13.40 -12.72
C VAL A 404 -22.38 -14.92 -12.81
N THR A 405 -21.19 -15.47 -13.06
CA THR A 405 -20.92 -16.92 -12.99
C THR A 405 -20.06 -17.27 -11.77
N GLY A 406 -19.47 -16.27 -11.14
CA GLY A 406 -18.80 -16.33 -9.85
C GLY A 406 -19.80 -16.48 -8.71
N GLN A 407 -19.39 -17.14 -7.63
CA GLN A 407 -20.25 -17.31 -6.46
C GLN A 407 -20.16 -16.06 -5.58
N ILE A 408 -21.29 -15.37 -5.36
CA ILE A 408 -21.39 -14.32 -4.34
C ILE A 408 -21.92 -14.96 -3.04
N THR A 409 -21.18 -14.82 -1.95
CA THR A 409 -21.53 -15.37 -0.64
C THR A 409 -21.40 -14.30 0.45
N ILE A 410 -22.47 -14.10 1.22
CA ILE A 410 -22.50 -13.22 2.39
C ILE A 410 -22.90 -14.06 3.60
N THR A 411 -21.99 -14.22 4.56
CA THR A 411 -22.19 -15.03 5.78
C THR A 411 -22.24 -14.20 7.06
N GLY A 412 -22.09 -12.87 6.97
CA GLY A 412 -22.16 -11.98 8.13
C GLY A 412 -21.87 -10.51 7.80
N GLY A 413 -21.94 -9.67 8.84
CA GLY A 413 -21.68 -8.24 8.76
C GLY A 413 -22.91 -7.37 8.49
N TYR A 414 -22.67 -6.07 8.29
CA TYR A 414 -23.61 -5.10 7.74
C TYR A 414 -23.16 -4.77 6.33
N VAL A 415 -23.96 -5.13 5.31
CA VAL A 415 -23.63 -4.95 3.90
C VAL A 415 -24.66 -4.03 3.26
N GLU A 416 -24.20 -2.89 2.76
CA GLU A 416 -24.99 -1.96 1.94
C GLU A 416 -24.45 -2.01 0.50
N ALA A 417 -25.25 -2.54 -0.42
CA ALA A 417 -24.88 -2.70 -1.82
C ALA A 417 -25.82 -1.89 -2.71
N VAL A 418 -25.29 -0.85 -3.35
CA VAL A 418 -26.07 0.15 -4.07
C VAL A 418 -25.63 0.19 -5.52
N ALA A 419 -26.57 0.04 -6.45
CA ALA A 419 -26.37 0.37 -7.86
C ALA A 419 -27.08 1.70 -8.17
N LYS A 420 -26.31 2.70 -8.61
CA LYS A 420 -26.85 4.04 -8.90
C LYS A 420 -27.61 4.14 -10.23
N GLY A 421 -27.63 3.11 -11.06
CA GLY A 421 -28.40 3.10 -12.30
C GLY A 421 -29.05 1.75 -12.55
N SER A 422 -28.63 1.08 -13.61
CA SER A 422 -29.31 -0.07 -14.20
C SER A 422 -28.74 -1.44 -13.77
N GLY A 423 -27.66 -1.46 -12.98
CA GLY A 423 -27.16 -2.70 -12.37
C GLY A 423 -27.98 -3.12 -11.14
N ALA A 424 -27.78 -4.35 -10.68
CA ALA A 424 -28.35 -4.83 -9.42
C ALA A 424 -27.57 -4.31 -8.20
N GLY A 425 -28.24 -4.17 -7.06
CA GLY A 425 -27.53 -3.91 -5.80
C GLY A 425 -26.51 -5.03 -5.52
N ILE A 426 -26.95 -6.29 -5.58
CA ILE A 426 -26.10 -7.48 -5.53
C ILE A 426 -26.45 -8.40 -6.70
N GLY A 427 -25.49 -8.66 -7.59
CA GLY A 427 -25.71 -9.52 -8.74
C GLY A 427 -25.14 -8.92 -10.02
N SER A 428 -25.87 -8.94 -11.12
CA SER A 428 -25.30 -8.52 -12.40
C SER A 428 -25.43 -7.02 -12.68
N GLY A 429 -24.60 -6.54 -13.60
CA GLY A 429 -24.84 -5.28 -14.30
C GLY A 429 -26.04 -5.35 -15.25
N ALA A 430 -26.37 -4.22 -15.87
CA ALA A 430 -27.42 -4.16 -16.89
C ALA A 430 -27.06 -4.96 -18.14
N GLU A 431 -28.07 -5.44 -18.86
CA GLU A 431 -27.89 -6.01 -20.21
C GLU A 431 -27.37 -4.95 -21.20
N GLY A 432 -26.61 -5.38 -22.21
CA GLY A 432 -26.26 -4.56 -23.37
C GLY A 432 -27.36 -4.59 -24.44
N ASP A 433 -27.25 -3.79 -25.51
CA ASP A 433 -28.25 -3.89 -26.59
C ASP A 433 -28.24 -5.31 -27.22
N PHE A 434 -29.41 -5.77 -27.70
CA PHE A 434 -29.62 -7.06 -28.37
C PHE A 434 -29.69 -8.33 -27.48
N GLY A 435 -29.91 -8.21 -26.18
CA GLY A 435 -30.25 -9.39 -25.37
C GLY A 435 -29.04 -10.15 -24.83
N VAL A 436 -27.91 -9.46 -24.61
CA VAL A 436 -26.63 -10.07 -24.19
C VAL A 436 -26.14 -9.43 -22.90
N GLY A 437 -25.82 -10.25 -21.90
CA GLY A 437 -25.26 -9.82 -20.63
C GLY A 437 -26.28 -9.75 -19.50
N GLY A 438 -25.81 -9.41 -18.30
CA GLY A 438 -26.71 -9.23 -17.16
C GLY A 438 -27.31 -10.52 -16.59
N GLU A 439 -26.88 -11.71 -17.00
CA GLU A 439 -27.37 -12.97 -16.41
C GLU A 439 -26.70 -13.26 -15.05
N VAL A 440 -27.42 -13.99 -14.18
CA VAL A 440 -26.87 -14.53 -12.93
C VAL A 440 -27.01 -16.05 -12.95
N ASP A 441 -25.95 -16.73 -13.36
CA ASP A 441 -25.94 -18.20 -13.54
C ASP A 441 -25.78 -18.96 -12.22
N LYS A 442 -25.19 -18.32 -11.20
CA LYS A 442 -25.05 -18.91 -9.88
C LYS A 442 -25.96 -18.24 -8.87
N LYS A 443 -26.46 -19.07 -7.97
CA LYS A 443 -27.21 -18.66 -6.80
C LYS A 443 -26.45 -17.62 -5.99
N ILE A 444 -27.10 -16.54 -5.53
CA ILE A 444 -26.51 -15.62 -4.55
C ILE A 444 -26.82 -16.17 -3.15
N ILE A 445 -25.79 -16.43 -2.35
CA ILE A 445 -25.93 -17.04 -1.02
C ILE A 445 -25.82 -15.95 0.05
N ILE A 446 -26.88 -15.73 0.81
CA ILE A 446 -26.88 -14.85 1.99
C ILE A 446 -27.38 -15.69 3.16
N SER A 447 -26.51 -16.05 4.10
CA SER A 447 -26.88 -16.96 5.20
C SER A 447 -26.99 -16.27 6.57
N SER A 448 -26.45 -15.06 6.72
CA SER A 448 -26.53 -14.26 7.94
C SER A 448 -26.09 -12.81 7.67
N GLY A 449 -26.08 -11.97 8.70
CA GLY A 449 -25.81 -10.54 8.62
C GLY A 449 -27.05 -9.69 8.38
N THR A 450 -26.83 -8.39 8.18
CA THR A 450 -27.83 -7.42 7.71
C THR A 450 -27.42 -7.00 6.32
N VAL A 451 -28.24 -7.32 5.32
CA VAL A 451 -27.96 -6.97 3.92
C VAL A 451 -29.03 -6.01 3.42
N ILE A 452 -28.58 -4.83 2.98
CA ILE A 452 -29.38 -3.81 2.33
C ILE A 452 -28.89 -3.73 0.89
N ALA A 453 -29.73 -4.13 -0.05
CA ALA A 453 -29.44 -4.02 -1.46
C ALA A 453 -30.47 -3.08 -2.11
N SER A 454 -30.00 -2.19 -2.98
CA SER A 454 -30.87 -1.25 -3.69
C SER A 454 -30.37 -0.97 -5.09
N SER A 455 -31.29 -0.83 -6.03
CA SER A 455 -31.02 -0.38 -7.39
C SER A 455 -31.99 0.73 -7.78
N ASN A 456 -31.52 1.71 -8.56
CA ASN A 456 -32.39 2.79 -9.03
C ASN A 456 -33.32 2.36 -10.16
N ARG A 457 -32.95 1.34 -10.95
CA ARG A 457 -33.70 0.94 -12.16
C ARG A 457 -33.86 -0.57 -12.32
N ALA A 458 -33.17 -1.40 -11.54
CA ALA A 458 -33.16 -2.86 -11.66
C ALA A 458 -33.59 -3.57 -10.36
N LEU A 459 -33.38 -4.89 -10.30
CA LEU A 459 -33.56 -5.64 -9.07
C LEU A 459 -32.52 -5.24 -8.02
N ALA A 460 -32.93 -5.19 -6.76
CA ALA A 460 -32.01 -5.03 -5.64
C ALA A 460 -31.01 -6.21 -5.57
N ILE A 461 -31.49 -7.45 -5.78
CA ILE A 461 -30.64 -8.65 -5.82
C ILE A 461 -31.05 -9.51 -7.01
N GLY A 462 -30.08 -9.93 -7.81
CA GLY A 462 -30.32 -10.72 -9.02
C GLY A 462 -29.78 -10.02 -10.26
N HIS A 463 -30.58 -9.92 -11.31
CA HIS A 463 -30.12 -9.35 -12.57
C HIS A 463 -30.32 -7.82 -12.66
N GLY A 464 -29.47 -7.16 -13.45
CA GLY A 464 -29.68 -5.77 -13.88
C GLY A 464 -30.90 -5.59 -14.80
N THR A 465 -31.16 -4.36 -15.26
CA THR A 465 -32.25 -4.12 -16.22
C THR A 465 -32.06 -4.95 -17.47
N ASP A 466 -33.17 -5.46 -18.00
CA ASP A 466 -33.26 -6.26 -19.22
C ASP A 466 -32.50 -7.60 -19.19
N GLY A 467 -31.84 -7.96 -18.07
CA GLY A 467 -31.19 -9.27 -17.91
C GLY A 467 -32.16 -10.44 -18.13
N GLY A 468 -31.72 -11.43 -18.93
CA GLY A 468 -32.54 -12.54 -19.41
C GLY A 468 -33.20 -13.42 -18.34
N ASP A 469 -34.04 -14.38 -18.79
CA ASP A 469 -34.94 -15.22 -17.97
C ASP A 469 -34.28 -16.04 -16.83
N LYS A 470 -32.94 -16.06 -16.74
CA LYS A 470 -32.18 -16.70 -15.66
C LYS A 470 -32.00 -15.75 -14.47
N GLY A 471 -33.05 -15.64 -13.65
CA GLY A 471 -33.01 -14.90 -12.40
C GLY A 471 -32.36 -15.68 -11.26
N ALA A 472 -31.58 -15.00 -10.42
CA ALA A 472 -30.96 -15.59 -9.22
C ALA A 472 -32.02 -16.16 -8.26
N GLU A 473 -31.99 -17.47 -7.98
CA GLU A 473 -32.76 -18.02 -6.86
C GLU A 473 -32.15 -17.56 -5.53
N LEU A 474 -32.88 -16.73 -4.77
CA LEU A 474 -32.48 -16.34 -3.41
C LEU A 474 -32.62 -17.54 -2.45
N TYR A 475 -31.65 -17.76 -1.57
CA TYR A 475 -31.87 -18.55 -0.35
C TYR A 475 -31.57 -17.75 0.90
N ASP A 476 -32.47 -17.95 1.87
CA ASP A 476 -32.48 -17.47 3.25
C ASP A 476 -32.68 -15.96 3.41
N THR A 477 -33.96 -15.57 3.44
CA THR A 477 -34.46 -14.19 3.36
C THR A 477 -34.76 -13.56 4.72
N ALA A 478 -34.32 -14.15 5.83
CA ALA A 478 -34.78 -13.72 7.16
C ALA A 478 -34.30 -12.30 7.58
N LYS A 479 -33.31 -11.70 6.91
CA LYS A 479 -32.73 -10.38 7.25
C LYS A 479 -32.28 -9.52 6.05
N VAL A 480 -32.89 -9.75 4.89
CA VAL A 480 -32.59 -8.98 3.68
C VAL A 480 -33.63 -7.88 3.50
N THR A 481 -33.19 -6.62 3.49
CA THR A 481 -34.03 -5.50 3.02
C THR A 481 -33.63 -5.19 1.58
N ALA A 482 -34.47 -5.62 0.64
CA ALA A 482 -34.33 -5.33 -0.78
C ALA A 482 -35.30 -4.19 -1.14
N GLY A 483 -34.78 -3.09 -1.68
CA GLY A 483 -35.54 -1.87 -2.01
C GLY A 483 -35.37 -1.43 -3.45
#